data_AF-A0AAD9AMB7-F1
#
_entry.id   AF-A0AAD9AMB7-F1
#
_cell.length_a   1.000
_cell.length_b   1.000
_cell.length_c   1.000
_cell.angle_alpha   90.00
_cell.angle_beta   90.00
_cell.angle_gamma   90.00
#
_symmetry.space_group_name_H-M   'P 1'
#
loop_
_entity.id
_entity.type
_entity.pdbx_description
1 polymer ?
#
loop_
_entity_poly.entity_id
_entity_poly.type
_entity_poly.pdbx_seq_one_letter_code
_entity_poly.pdbx_strand_id
1 'polypeptide(L)'
;MHGTSYNPLVKLISKLKIDYYYDDGNPLYFTEFGSAGPNFKAKNVADEFLDYLHYWIQKNPDGPDYSAEEHIRKFVGQHELITDDERIWAPEALRIVESTLGLALGEISSRFLNDMLPPQRDLYVKGGYDRVVHHVAQPVRDLPGVLKLRHVVQNIEWSRSQGASPVSVHAHGPDGKPVVFDGDAIVVTVPLGVLHQNKIMFEPSIPKSIAMGMSRTSYGTLGKVFFEFTDVFWSKQNDNLVYFPTPATLDEDSEKNKYPVLSYSFTATNLWVMTGAKKLCILLSPPVVYEIESMSGNPDELFAYFEPLLELFRSEPYKSLPKMVDAKVTSWTKDEFAGNGTYSSAKVGDDPRILWDALEAEKDLRLQFAGEHCSRTGTGCVHGASI
;
A
#
# COMPACT_ATOMS: atom_id res chain seq x y z
N MET A 1 9.79 -2.87 5.92
CA MET A 1 10.85 -2.94 4.90
C MET A 1 10.77 -4.30 4.26
N HIS A 2 10.34 -4.31 3.00
CA HIS A 2 10.05 -5.54 2.27
C HIS A 2 11.31 -6.16 1.67
N GLY A 3 11.41 -7.50 1.64
CA GLY A 3 12.39 -8.20 0.81
C GLY A 3 13.84 -8.11 1.30
N THR A 4 14.12 -8.53 2.54
CA THR A 4 15.44 -8.30 3.18
C THR A 4 16.68 -8.86 2.44
N SER A 5 16.51 -9.86 1.56
CA SER A 5 17.61 -10.51 0.84
C SER A 5 18.11 -9.71 -0.37
N TYR A 6 17.25 -8.91 -1.01
CA TYR A 6 17.57 -8.14 -2.22
C TYR A 6 17.36 -6.63 -2.07
N ASN A 7 16.70 -6.18 -1.00
CA ASN A 7 16.44 -4.77 -0.77
C ASN A 7 17.75 -4.00 -0.45
N PRO A 8 18.18 -3.06 -1.31
CA PRO A 8 19.45 -2.35 -1.14
C PRO A 8 19.49 -1.48 0.12
N LEU A 9 18.34 -1.04 0.62
CA LEU A 9 18.23 -0.19 1.81
C LEU A 9 18.50 -0.95 3.12
N VAL A 10 18.47 -2.28 3.12
CA VAL A 10 18.76 -3.11 4.30
C VAL A 10 20.17 -2.85 4.83
N LYS A 11 21.14 -2.57 3.94
CA LYS A 11 22.51 -2.21 4.33
C LYS A 11 22.55 -0.95 5.21
N LEU A 12 21.57 -0.06 5.06
CA LEU A 12 21.46 1.15 5.88
C LEU A 12 21.00 0.87 7.31
N ILE A 13 20.29 -0.24 7.56
CA ILE A 13 19.89 -0.63 8.91
C ILE A 13 21.11 -0.81 9.81
N SER A 14 22.09 -1.60 9.36
CA SER A 14 23.35 -1.81 10.09
C SER A 14 24.19 -0.53 10.12
N LYS A 15 24.39 0.13 8.97
CA LYS A 15 25.21 1.35 8.86
C LYS A 15 24.73 2.46 9.79
N LEU A 16 23.41 2.65 9.86
CA LEU A 16 22.79 3.69 10.67
C LEU A 16 22.46 3.20 12.08
N LYS A 17 22.69 1.94 12.44
CA LYS A 17 22.30 1.36 13.73
C LYS A 17 20.81 1.61 14.01
N ILE A 18 19.97 1.21 13.07
CA ILE A 18 18.51 1.29 13.21
C ILE A 18 18.04 -0.01 13.84
N ASP A 19 17.29 0.11 14.93
CA ASP A 19 16.65 -1.05 15.54
C ASP A 19 15.51 -1.54 14.64
N TYR A 20 15.34 -2.85 14.58
CA TYR A 20 14.33 -3.48 13.74
C TYR A 20 13.69 -4.66 14.44
N TYR A 21 12.59 -5.14 13.87
CA TYR A 21 11.91 -6.35 14.26
C TYR A 21 11.48 -7.09 12.99
N TYR A 22 11.67 -8.41 12.91
CA TYR A 22 11.10 -9.19 11.81
C TYR A 22 9.62 -9.41 12.11
N ASP A 23 8.74 -8.89 11.27
CA ASP A 23 7.29 -8.97 11.42
C ASP A 23 6.69 -10.20 10.73
N ASP A 24 7.41 -11.32 10.84
CA ASP A 24 7.09 -12.62 10.23
C ASP A 24 6.45 -13.62 11.22
N GLY A 25 5.97 -13.13 12.37
CA GLY A 25 5.22 -13.94 13.32
C GLY A 25 3.85 -14.37 12.78
N ASN A 26 3.37 -15.51 13.27
CA ASN A 26 2.06 -16.04 12.87
C ASN A 26 0.94 -15.07 13.31
N PRO A 27 0.09 -14.60 12.38
CA PRO A 27 -1.05 -13.75 12.73
C PRO A 27 -2.11 -14.53 13.52
N LEU A 28 -2.90 -13.81 14.31
CA LEU A 28 -4.17 -14.34 14.85
C LEU A 28 -5.31 -13.94 13.93
N TYR A 29 -6.12 -14.91 13.53
CA TYR A 29 -7.31 -14.69 12.72
C TYR A 29 -8.56 -14.56 13.57
N PHE A 30 -9.40 -13.61 13.21
CA PHE A 30 -10.67 -13.31 13.84
C PHE A 30 -11.76 -13.25 12.78
N THR A 31 -12.97 -13.64 13.19
CA THR A 31 -14.22 -13.41 12.49
C THR A 31 -15.18 -12.72 13.46
N GLU A 32 -16.42 -12.46 13.06
CA GLU A 32 -17.43 -11.92 14.00
C GLU A 32 -17.68 -12.85 15.21
N PHE A 33 -17.33 -14.14 15.10
CA PHE A 33 -17.47 -15.13 16.16
C PHE A 33 -16.29 -15.14 17.14
N GLY A 34 -15.34 -14.22 16.99
CA GLY A 34 -14.11 -14.14 17.80
C GLY A 34 -12.92 -14.79 17.09
N SER A 35 -11.99 -15.36 17.86
CA SER A 35 -10.80 -16.00 17.27
C SER A 35 -11.18 -17.26 16.47
N ALA A 36 -10.73 -17.33 15.23
CA ALA A 36 -11.07 -18.43 14.32
C ALA A 36 -10.43 -19.78 14.71
N GLY A 37 -9.41 -19.75 15.59
CA GLY A 37 -8.76 -20.94 16.11
C GLY A 37 -7.91 -21.70 15.06
N PRO A 38 -7.26 -22.81 15.46
CA PRO A 38 -6.31 -23.54 14.61
C PRO A 38 -6.99 -24.36 13.50
N ASN A 39 -8.31 -24.57 13.57
CA ASN A 39 -9.06 -25.32 12.57
C ASN A 39 -9.55 -24.45 11.41
N PHE A 40 -9.37 -23.13 11.48
CA PHE A 40 -9.72 -22.21 10.39
C PHE A 40 -8.68 -22.30 9.27
N LYS A 41 -9.01 -23.02 8.19
CA LYS A 41 -8.10 -23.33 7.08
C LYS A 41 -8.27 -22.45 5.85
N ALA A 42 -9.23 -21.51 5.87
CA ALA A 42 -9.54 -20.66 4.72
C ALA A 42 -8.30 -19.91 4.17
N LYS A 43 -7.38 -19.50 5.05
CA LYS A 43 -6.11 -18.90 4.63
C LYS A 43 -5.21 -19.85 3.83
N ASN A 44 -5.13 -21.12 4.21
CA ASN A 44 -4.35 -22.11 3.47
C ASN A 44 -4.91 -22.32 2.06
N VAL A 45 -6.23 -22.28 1.92
CA VAL A 45 -6.91 -22.34 0.61
C VAL A 45 -6.67 -21.07 -0.21
N ALA A 46 -6.65 -19.90 0.42
CA ALA A 46 -6.27 -18.66 -0.23
C ALA A 46 -4.79 -18.68 -0.69
N ASP A 47 -3.90 -19.30 0.08
CA ASP A 47 -2.50 -19.49 -0.31
C ASP A 47 -2.34 -20.49 -1.46
N GLU A 48 -3.09 -21.60 -1.43
CA GLU A 48 -3.18 -22.54 -2.55
C GLU A 48 -3.68 -21.85 -3.82
N PHE A 49 -4.63 -20.93 -3.71
CA PHE A 49 -5.09 -20.12 -4.84
C PHE A 49 -3.96 -19.25 -5.42
N LEU A 50 -3.11 -18.63 -4.58
CA LEU A 50 -1.97 -17.83 -5.06
C LEU A 50 -0.94 -18.71 -5.81
N ASP A 51 -0.69 -19.93 -5.32
CA ASP A 51 0.17 -20.91 -6.00
C ASP A 51 -0.45 -21.38 -7.34
N TYR A 52 -1.76 -21.67 -7.34
CA TYR A 52 -2.51 -22.00 -8.55
C TYR A 52 -2.45 -20.85 -9.57
N LEU A 53 -2.55 -19.60 -9.12
CA LEU A 53 -2.55 -18.43 -9.98
C LEU A 53 -1.24 -18.29 -10.75
N HIS A 54 -0.10 -18.55 -10.12
CA HIS A 54 1.20 -18.62 -10.80
C HIS A 54 1.18 -19.65 -11.94
N TYR A 55 0.69 -20.86 -11.67
CA TYR A 55 0.57 -21.91 -12.67
C TYR A 55 -0.38 -21.51 -13.82
N TRP A 56 -1.55 -20.94 -13.47
CA TRP A 56 -2.57 -20.55 -14.43
C TRP A 56 -2.07 -19.48 -15.40
N ILE A 57 -1.36 -18.45 -14.91
CA ILE A 57 -0.80 -17.37 -15.73
C ILE A 57 0.25 -17.94 -16.71
N GLN A 58 1.12 -18.85 -16.26
CA GLN A 58 2.11 -19.48 -17.13
C GLN A 58 1.47 -20.32 -18.25
N LYS A 59 0.34 -20.97 -17.98
CA LYS A 59 -0.40 -21.77 -18.97
C LYS A 59 -1.30 -20.93 -19.87
N ASN A 60 -1.72 -19.76 -19.42
CA ASN A 60 -2.64 -18.87 -20.11
C ASN A 60 -2.06 -17.45 -20.22
N PRO A 61 -0.89 -17.25 -20.87
CA PRO A 61 -0.25 -15.94 -20.94
C PRO A 61 -1.15 -14.89 -21.63
N ASP A 62 -1.92 -15.31 -22.63
CA ASP A 62 -2.89 -14.47 -23.36
C ASP A 62 -4.34 -14.65 -22.86
N GLY A 63 -4.52 -15.33 -21.73
CA GLY A 63 -5.84 -15.51 -21.10
C GLY A 63 -6.45 -14.18 -20.65
N PRO A 64 -7.74 -14.16 -20.27
CA PRO A 64 -8.37 -12.96 -19.70
C PRO A 64 -7.70 -12.54 -18.38
N ASP A 65 -7.75 -11.26 -18.06
CA ASP A 65 -7.42 -10.79 -16.70
C ASP A 65 -8.69 -10.72 -15.86
N TYR A 66 -8.73 -11.48 -14.76
CA TYR A 66 -9.82 -11.51 -13.81
C TYR A 66 -9.46 -10.68 -12.58
N SER A 67 -10.48 -10.15 -11.88
CA SER A 67 -10.22 -9.65 -10.53
C SER A 67 -9.81 -10.80 -9.62
N ALA A 68 -9.01 -10.50 -8.59
CA ALA A 68 -8.62 -11.49 -7.58
C ALA A 68 -9.86 -12.14 -6.94
N GLU A 69 -10.93 -11.36 -6.71
CA GLU A 69 -12.20 -11.85 -6.19
C GLU A 69 -12.89 -12.84 -7.14
N GLU A 70 -13.05 -12.48 -8.41
CA GLU A 70 -13.70 -13.37 -9.38
C GLU A 70 -12.93 -14.67 -9.53
N HIS A 71 -11.60 -14.57 -9.57
CA HIS A 71 -10.74 -15.70 -9.84
C HIS A 71 -10.66 -16.68 -8.66
N ILE A 72 -10.57 -16.19 -7.41
CA ILE A 72 -10.62 -17.09 -6.25
C ILE A 72 -11.97 -17.78 -6.15
N ARG A 73 -13.08 -17.08 -6.42
CA ARG A 73 -14.43 -17.67 -6.41
C ARG A 73 -14.57 -18.78 -7.47
N LYS A 74 -13.99 -18.59 -8.67
CA LYS A 74 -13.89 -19.63 -9.70
C LYS A 74 -13.05 -20.82 -9.26
N PHE A 75 -11.86 -20.55 -8.69
CA PHE A 75 -10.94 -21.57 -8.20
C PHE A 75 -11.62 -22.45 -7.16
N VAL A 76 -12.13 -21.86 -6.07
CA VAL A 76 -12.78 -22.64 -5.01
C VAL A 76 -14.01 -23.36 -5.55
N GLY A 77 -14.80 -22.70 -6.42
CA GLY A 77 -16.00 -23.25 -7.04
C GLY A 77 -15.78 -24.50 -7.89
N GLN A 78 -14.62 -24.62 -8.53
CA GLN A 78 -14.27 -25.75 -9.41
C GLN A 78 -13.45 -26.84 -8.69
N HIS A 79 -12.86 -26.52 -7.54
CA HIS A 79 -12.01 -27.44 -6.81
C HIS A 79 -12.83 -28.51 -6.07
N GLU A 80 -12.61 -29.79 -6.39
CA GLU A 80 -13.41 -30.91 -5.86
C GLU A 80 -13.10 -31.25 -4.39
N LEU A 81 -11.90 -30.90 -3.90
CA LEU A 81 -11.42 -31.28 -2.56
C LEU A 81 -11.60 -30.20 -1.49
N ILE A 82 -12.05 -28.99 -1.87
CA ILE A 82 -12.29 -27.89 -0.92
C ILE A 82 -13.68 -28.08 -0.29
N THR A 83 -13.74 -28.07 1.04
CA THR A 83 -15.01 -28.21 1.78
C THR A 83 -15.93 -27.00 1.58
N ASP A 84 -17.22 -27.14 1.88
CA ASP A 84 -18.19 -26.05 1.72
C ASP A 84 -17.84 -24.83 2.59
N ASP A 85 -17.39 -25.06 3.83
CA ASP A 85 -16.95 -23.99 4.73
C ASP A 85 -15.72 -23.26 4.17
N GLU A 86 -14.70 -24.00 3.72
CA GLU A 86 -13.50 -23.41 3.13
C GLU A 86 -13.82 -22.64 1.85
N ARG A 87 -14.76 -23.13 1.02
CA ARG A 87 -15.23 -22.47 -0.21
C ARG A 87 -15.87 -21.12 0.06
N ILE A 88 -16.58 -21.00 1.18
CA ILE A 88 -17.24 -19.78 1.64
C ILE A 88 -16.23 -18.78 2.22
N TRP A 89 -15.28 -19.25 3.04
CA TRP A 89 -14.36 -18.38 3.79
C TRP A 89 -13.06 -18.04 3.07
N ALA A 90 -12.57 -18.85 2.13
CA ALA A 90 -11.30 -18.60 1.44
C ALA A 90 -11.27 -17.27 0.65
N PRO A 91 -12.34 -16.85 -0.05
CA PRO A 91 -12.42 -15.51 -0.65
C PRO A 91 -12.24 -14.40 0.38
N GLU A 92 -12.84 -14.51 1.57
CA GLU A 92 -12.70 -13.51 2.63
C GLU A 92 -11.29 -13.54 3.24
N ALA A 93 -10.68 -14.73 3.36
CA ALA A 93 -9.29 -14.86 3.80
C ALA A 93 -8.30 -14.21 2.83
N LEU A 94 -8.58 -14.27 1.51
CA LEU A 94 -7.76 -13.59 0.50
C LEU A 94 -7.82 -12.07 0.63
N ARG A 95 -8.89 -11.48 1.19
CA ARG A 95 -9.00 -10.03 1.38
C ARG A 95 -7.93 -9.42 2.27
N ILE A 96 -7.09 -10.21 2.94
CA ILE A 96 -5.86 -9.70 3.58
C ILE A 96 -4.98 -8.93 2.59
N VAL A 97 -4.97 -9.31 1.31
CA VAL A 97 -4.18 -8.62 0.27
C VAL A 97 -4.65 -7.20 0.00
N GLU A 98 -5.90 -6.85 0.35
CA GLU A 98 -6.40 -5.46 0.24
C GLU A 98 -5.55 -4.51 1.08
N SER A 99 -5.12 -4.96 2.27
CA SER A 99 -4.25 -4.19 3.16
C SER A 99 -2.78 -4.10 2.70
N THR A 100 -2.39 -4.94 1.74
CA THR A 100 -1.07 -4.91 1.12
C THR A 100 -1.05 -4.11 -0.17
N LEU A 101 -2.16 -4.07 -0.91
CA LEU A 101 -2.23 -3.44 -2.24
C LEU A 101 -3.00 -2.11 -2.25
N GLY A 102 -3.72 -1.79 -1.18
CA GLY A 102 -4.52 -0.57 -1.08
C GLY A 102 -5.67 -0.55 -2.09
N LEU A 103 -6.21 -1.72 -2.44
CA LEU A 103 -7.27 -1.90 -3.44
C LEU A 103 -8.33 -2.84 -2.88
N ALA A 104 -9.59 -2.69 -3.33
CA ALA A 104 -10.62 -3.68 -3.05
C ALA A 104 -10.34 -4.98 -3.83
N LEU A 105 -10.68 -6.15 -3.26
CA LEU A 105 -10.37 -7.43 -3.88
C LEU A 105 -10.94 -7.57 -5.32
N GLY A 106 -12.11 -6.99 -5.57
CA GLY A 106 -12.76 -6.95 -6.87
C GLY A 106 -12.07 -6.07 -7.94
N GLU A 107 -11.09 -5.23 -7.55
CA GLU A 107 -10.34 -4.39 -8.49
C GLU A 107 -8.96 -4.97 -8.83
N ILE A 108 -8.39 -5.80 -7.96
CA ILE A 108 -7.01 -6.28 -8.07
C ILE A 108 -6.85 -7.21 -9.26
N SER A 109 -5.88 -6.94 -10.13
CA SER A 109 -5.56 -7.83 -11.26
C SER A 109 -4.98 -9.15 -10.76
N SER A 110 -5.62 -10.26 -11.10
CA SER A 110 -5.08 -11.59 -10.84
C SER A 110 -3.76 -11.80 -11.58
N ARG A 111 -3.56 -11.20 -12.74
CA ARG A 111 -2.32 -11.35 -13.52
C ARG A 111 -1.08 -10.85 -12.80
N PHE A 112 -1.22 -9.80 -11.99
CA PHE A 112 -0.09 -9.16 -11.30
C PHE A 112 -0.11 -9.38 -9.79
N LEU A 113 -1.15 -10.02 -9.24
CA LEU A 113 -1.30 -10.25 -7.80
C LEU A 113 -0.05 -10.89 -7.17
N ASN A 114 0.47 -11.92 -7.81
CA ASN A 114 1.65 -12.62 -7.30
C ASN A 114 2.95 -11.81 -7.43
N ASP A 115 3.13 -11.05 -8.52
CA ASP A 115 4.28 -10.16 -8.70
C ASP A 115 4.33 -9.07 -7.59
N MET A 116 3.16 -8.72 -7.06
CA MET A 116 3.01 -7.72 -5.99
C MET A 116 3.06 -8.32 -4.57
N LEU A 117 3.03 -9.65 -4.44
CA LEU A 117 3.10 -10.38 -3.17
C LEU A 117 4.23 -11.43 -3.18
N PRO A 118 5.48 -11.04 -3.49
CA PRO A 118 6.58 -12.00 -3.53
C PRO A 118 6.81 -12.61 -2.13
N PRO A 119 7.12 -13.91 -2.03
CA PRO A 119 7.46 -14.53 -0.75
C PRO A 119 8.78 -13.95 -0.23
N GLN A 120 8.74 -13.36 0.97
CA GLN A 120 9.86 -12.62 1.51
C GLN A 120 9.80 -12.51 3.04
N ARG A 121 10.93 -12.16 3.65
CA ARG A 121 11.00 -11.73 5.06
C ARG A 121 11.09 -10.23 5.14
N ASP A 122 10.26 -9.67 6.00
CA ASP A 122 10.07 -8.23 6.14
C ASP A 122 10.51 -7.72 7.52
N LEU A 123 10.85 -6.43 7.57
CA LEU A 123 11.25 -5.76 8.81
C LEU A 123 10.31 -4.63 9.15
N TYR A 124 9.83 -4.60 10.38
CA TYR A 124 9.41 -3.37 11.02
C TYR A 124 10.65 -2.54 11.38
N VAL A 125 10.75 -1.34 10.80
CA VAL A 125 11.83 -0.38 11.06
C VAL A 125 11.47 0.45 12.29
N LYS A 126 12.09 0.17 13.44
CA LYS A 126 11.74 0.89 14.69
C LYS A 126 12.17 2.35 14.59
N GLY A 127 11.26 3.25 14.98
CA GLY A 127 11.46 4.68 14.82
C GLY A 127 11.21 5.20 13.40
N GLY A 128 10.75 4.37 12.47
CA GLY A 128 10.36 4.77 11.12
C GLY A 128 11.51 4.93 10.13
N TYR A 129 11.16 5.36 8.91
CA TYR A 129 12.10 5.49 7.79
C TYR A 129 12.89 6.81 7.80
N ASP A 130 12.59 7.75 8.70
CA ASP A 130 13.16 9.11 8.68
C ASP A 130 14.68 9.12 8.71
N ARG A 131 15.30 8.21 9.48
CA ARG A 131 16.77 8.10 9.54
C ARG A 131 17.37 7.68 8.20
N VAL A 132 16.70 6.80 7.46
CA VAL A 132 17.10 6.41 6.10
C VAL A 132 16.94 7.60 5.16
N VAL A 133 15.78 8.26 5.18
CA VAL A 133 15.50 9.43 4.32
C VAL A 133 16.49 10.56 4.58
N HIS A 134 16.77 10.88 5.84
CA HIS A 134 17.73 11.91 6.21
C HIS A 134 19.15 11.55 5.75
N HIS A 135 19.56 10.28 5.88
CA HIS A 135 20.85 9.84 5.40
C HIS A 135 21.00 10.00 3.89
N VAL A 136 19.99 9.57 3.12
CA VAL A 136 19.99 9.67 1.65
C VAL A 136 19.92 11.13 1.18
N ALA A 137 19.14 11.96 1.88
CA ALA A 137 19.01 13.38 1.54
C ALA A 137 20.19 14.25 1.99
N GLN A 138 21.09 13.74 2.83
CA GLN A 138 22.20 14.53 3.40
C GLN A 138 23.02 15.28 2.32
N PRO A 139 23.46 14.64 1.22
CA PRO A 139 24.28 15.32 0.22
C PRO A 139 23.59 16.52 -0.44
N VAL A 140 22.26 16.47 -0.63
CA VAL A 140 21.51 17.58 -1.24
C VAL A 140 21.04 18.62 -0.23
N ARG A 141 20.92 18.23 1.06
CA ARG A 141 20.60 19.17 2.15
C ARG A 141 21.79 20.03 2.53
N ASP A 142 22.99 19.47 2.51
CA ASP A 142 24.21 20.17 2.91
C ASP A 142 24.71 21.15 1.84
N LEU A 143 24.23 21.04 0.60
CA LEU A 143 24.55 21.96 -0.49
C LEU A 143 23.58 23.15 -0.49
N PRO A 144 24.06 24.37 -0.18
CA PRO A 144 23.20 25.54 -0.13
C PRO A 144 22.55 25.81 -1.48
N GLY A 145 21.23 26.03 -1.46
CA GLY A 145 20.48 26.43 -2.64
C GLY A 145 20.07 25.29 -3.58
N VAL A 146 20.41 24.03 -3.30
CA VAL A 146 19.99 22.86 -4.11
C VAL A 146 18.56 22.44 -3.77
N LEU A 147 18.26 22.17 -2.49
CA LEU A 147 16.91 21.77 -2.08
C LEU A 147 15.98 22.99 -1.94
N LYS A 148 14.95 23.06 -2.79
CA LYS A 148 13.94 24.13 -2.79
C LYS A 148 12.59 23.61 -2.29
N LEU A 149 12.34 23.73 -0.98
CA LEU A 149 11.04 23.36 -0.40
C LEU A 149 9.96 24.41 -0.71
N ARG A 150 8.69 24.00 -0.75
CA ARG A 150 7.54 24.87 -1.08
C ARG A 150 7.69 25.56 -2.44
N HIS A 151 8.24 24.83 -3.42
CA HIS A 151 8.28 25.22 -4.82
C HIS A 151 7.46 24.21 -5.62
N VAL A 152 6.27 24.61 -6.04
CA VAL A 152 5.32 23.71 -6.72
C VAL A 152 5.49 23.87 -8.22
N VAL A 153 5.97 22.82 -8.88
CA VAL A 153 6.14 22.79 -10.33
C VAL A 153 4.79 22.72 -11.03
N GLN A 154 4.61 23.49 -12.09
CA GLN A 154 3.39 23.52 -12.91
C GLN A 154 3.65 23.29 -14.40
N ASN A 155 4.78 23.76 -14.93
CA ASN A 155 5.16 23.56 -16.33
C ASN A 155 6.62 23.09 -16.45
N ILE A 156 6.85 22.18 -17.38
CA ILE A 156 8.17 21.69 -17.74
C ILE A 156 8.35 21.87 -19.26
N GLU A 157 9.24 22.78 -19.63
CA GLU A 157 9.66 22.98 -21.01
C GLU A 157 10.92 22.15 -21.29
N TRP A 158 10.88 21.33 -22.32
CA TRP A 158 11.99 20.47 -22.69
C TRP A 158 12.08 20.28 -24.21
N SER A 159 13.14 19.62 -24.68
CA SER A 159 13.30 19.29 -26.10
C SER A 159 13.75 17.86 -26.27
N ARG A 160 13.25 17.24 -27.35
CA ARG A 160 13.66 15.90 -27.78
C ARG A 160 15.03 15.92 -28.48
N SER A 161 15.45 17.05 -29.05
CA SER A 161 16.73 17.14 -29.76
C SER A 161 17.90 17.36 -28.80
N GLN A 162 18.95 16.54 -28.96
CA GLN A 162 20.23 16.78 -28.29
C GLN A 162 20.86 18.06 -28.87
N GLY A 163 21.20 19.02 -27.99
CA GLY A 163 21.76 20.32 -28.37
C GLY A 163 20.77 21.49 -28.48
N ALA A 164 19.48 21.28 -28.20
CA ALA A 164 18.52 22.37 -28.01
C ALA A 164 18.69 23.07 -26.65
N SER A 165 18.02 24.22 -26.50
CA SER A 165 17.93 25.06 -25.29
C SER A 165 17.88 24.27 -23.96
N PRO A 166 18.35 24.84 -22.83
CA PRO A 166 18.19 24.25 -21.51
C PRO A 166 16.74 23.84 -21.24
N VAL A 167 16.55 22.78 -20.48
CA VAL A 167 15.22 22.40 -19.99
C VAL A 167 14.83 23.38 -18.89
N SER A 168 13.59 23.87 -18.91
CA SER A 168 13.11 24.91 -17.99
C SER A 168 11.96 24.37 -17.14
N VAL A 169 12.03 24.59 -15.83
CA VAL A 169 11.01 24.20 -14.86
C VAL A 169 10.37 25.45 -14.30
N HIS A 170 9.08 25.61 -14.52
CA HIS A 170 8.28 26.72 -14.00
C HIS A 170 7.55 26.26 -12.75
N ALA A 171 7.79 26.97 -11.65
CA ALA A 171 7.21 26.66 -10.36
C ALA A 171 6.70 27.92 -9.66
N HIS A 172 5.82 27.76 -8.68
CA HIS A 172 5.50 28.81 -7.72
C HIS A 172 6.28 28.62 -6.43
N GLY A 173 7.00 29.67 -6.01
CA GLY A 173 7.72 29.70 -4.75
C GLY A 173 6.81 29.84 -3.52
N PRO A 174 7.39 29.94 -2.32
CA PRO A 174 6.63 29.99 -1.06
C PRO A 174 5.74 31.22 -0.92
N ASP A 175 6.04 32.30 -1.65
CA ASP A 175 5.25 33.53 -1.69
C ASP A 175 4.24 33.54 -2.86
N GLY A 176 4.07 32.41 -3.55
CA GLY A 176 3.18 32.26 -4.71
C GLY A 176 3.73 32.85 -6.00
N LYS A 177 4.93 33.45 -6.00
CA LYS A 177 5.48 34.05 -7.22
C LYS A 177 6.06 33.00 -8.15
N PRO A 178 5.96 33.22 -9.48
CA PRO A 178 6.58 32.33 -10.45
C PRO A 178 8.11 32.41 -10.32
N VAL A 179 8.75 31.25 -10.40
CA VAL A 179 10.19 31.05 -10.42
C VAL A 179 10.50 30.06 -11.54
N VAL A 180 11.58 30.31 -12.28
CA VAL A 180 12.06 29.42 -13.33
C VAL A 180 13.41 28.84 -12.91
N PHE A 181 13.58 27.54 -13.15
CA PHE A 181 14.85 26.84 -12.98
C PHE A 181 15.28 26.23 -14.30
N ASP A 182 16.48 26.58 -14.75
CA ASP A 182 17.10 26.01 -15.94
C ASP A 182 18.02 24.85 -15.58
N GLY A 183 18.11 23.86 -16.47
CA GLY A 183 19.04 22.75 -16.32
C GLY A 183 19.39 22.07 -17.63
N ASP A 184 20.32 21.11 -17.52
CA ASP A 184 20.70 20.26 -18.64
C ASP A 184 19.72 19.09 -18.83
N ALA A 185 19.09 18.61 -17.75
CA ALA A 185 18.11 17.53 -17.77
C ALA A 185 17.14 17.65 -16.57
N ILE A 186 15.99 16.98 -16.66
CA ILE A 186 14.98 16.89 -15.60
C ILE A 186 14.70 15.42 -15.30
N VAL A 187 14.65 15.09 -14.01
CA VAL A 187 14.11 13.83 -13.51
C VAL A 187 12.86 14.13 -12.69
N VAL A 188 11.71 13.63 -13.15
CA VAL A 188 10.43 13.79 -12.47
C VAL A 188 10.22 12.62 -11.51
N THR A 189 10.04 12.94 -10.23
CA THR A 189 9.87 11.94 -9.16
C THR A 189 8.55 12.07 -8.41
N VAL A 190 7.59 12.80 -8.99
CA VAL A 190 6.26 12.96 -8.37
C VAL A 190 5.49 11.64 -8.41
N PRO A 191 4.58 11.37 -7.46
CA PRO A 191 3.77 10.16 -7.45
C PRO A 191 2.94 10.00 -8.73
N LEU A 192 2.64 8.74 -9.09
CA LEU A 192 1.82 8.43 -10.26
C LEU A 192 0.45 9.13 -10.21
N GLY A 193 -0.17 9.22 -9.03
CA GLY A 193 -1.42 9.94 -8.84
C GLY A 193 -1.35 11.42 -9.20
N VAL A 194 -0.21 12.09 -8.99
CA VAL A 194 -0.01 13.48 -9.41
C VAL A 194 0.04 13.60 -10.93
N LEU A 195 0.70 12.63 -11.59
CA LEU A 195 0.78 12.56 -13.06
C LEU A 195 -0.59 12.29 -13.68
N HIS A 196 -1.38 11.37 -13.12
CA HIS A 196 -2.74 11.07 -13.57
C HIS A 196 -3.69 12.27 -13.48
N GLN A 197 -3.48 13.14 -12.49
CA GLN A 197 -4.26 14.36 -12.31
C GLN A 197 -3.84 15.49 -13.27
N ASN A 198 -2.82 15.29 -14.10
CA ASN A 198 -2.30 16.28 -15.05
C ASN A 198 -1.96 17.63 -14.40
N LYS A 199 -1.45 17.61 -13.15
CA LYS A 199 -1.06 18.83 -12.42
C LYS A 199 0.20 19.51 -12.95
N ILE A 200 0.99 18.80 -13.74
CA ILE A 200 2.21 19.28 -14.36
C ILE A 200 2.01 19.21 -15.88
N MET A 201 2.17 20.35 -16.53
CA MET A 201 2.18 20.47 -17.97
C MET A 201 3.59 20.18 -18.51
N PHE A 202 3.65 19.48 -19.64
CA PHE A 202 4.90 19.15 -20.32
C PHE A 202 4.85 19.73 -21.74
N GLU A 203 5.86 20.53 -22.09
CA GLU A 203 5.95 21.21 -23.38
C GLU A 203 7.31 20.89 -24.04
N PRO A 204 7.33 20.08 -25.13
CA PRO A 204 6.20 19.36 -25.72
C PRO A 204 5.67 18.27 -24.78
N SER A 205 4.52 17.68 -25.11
CA SER A 205 3.95 16.57 -24.33
C SER A 205 4.95 15.41 -24.20
N ILE A 206 4.88 14.67 -23.08
CA ILE A 206 5.66 13.45 -22.88
C ILE A 206 5.47 12.45 -24.04
N PRO A 207 6.46 11.56 -24.31
CA PRO A 207 6.31 10.52 -25.32
C PRO A 207 5.01 9.71 -25.15
N LYS A 208 4.32 9.45 -26.26
CA LYS A 208 3.04 8.71 -26.26
C LYS A 208 3.16 7.32 -25.63
N SER A 209 4.31 6.66 -25.77
CA SER A 209 4.62 5.38 -25.14
C SER A 209 4.61 5.48 -23.61
N ILE A 210 5.25 6.51 -23.05
CA ILE A 210 5.27 6.77 -21.61
C ILE A 210 3.86 7.14 -21.11
N ALA A 211 3.16 8.04 -21.81
CA ALA A 211 1.78 8.40 -21.44
C ALA A 211 0.84 7.19 -21.44
N MET A 212 0.96 6.32 -22.44
CA MET A 212 0.22 5.05 -22.50
C MET A 212 0.57 4.14 -21.33
N GLY A 213 1.87 3.93 -21.06
CA GLY A 213 2.31 3.13 -19.91
C GLY A 213 1.79 3.63 -18.58
N MET A 214 1.82 4.96 -18.35
CA MET A 214 1.26 5.58 -17.15
C MET A 214 -0.24 5.35 -17.04
N SER A 215 -0.99 5.41 -18.15
CA SER A 215 -2.44 5.12 -18.16
C SER A 215 -2.79 3.64 -17.93
N ARG A 216 -1.81 2.75 -18.07
CA ARG A 216 -1.92 1.30 -17.88
C ARG A 216 -1.31 0.83 -16.55
N THR A 217 -1.10 1.76 -15.63
CA THR A 217 -0.61 1.49 -14.28
C THR A 217 -1.51 2.23 -13.31
N SER A 218 -2.09 1.53 -12.34
CA SER A 218 -2.89 2.16 -11.29
C SER A 218 -2.07 2.39 -10.02
N TYR A 219 -2.71 2.97 -9.02
CA TYR A 219 -2.20 3.06 -7.66
C TYR A 219 -3.31 2.76 -6.66
N GLY A 220 -2.91 2.25 -5.51
CA GLY A 220 -3.79 1.97 -4.39
C GLY A 220 -3.79 3.10 -3.36
N THR A 221 -4.70 2.97 -2.41
CA THR A 221 -4.88 3.87 -1.28
C THR A 221 -4.88 3.07 0.00
N LEU A 222 -3.81 3.19 0.79
CA LEU A 222 -3.71 2.55 2.10
C LEU A 222 -3.62 3.57 3.23
N GLY A 223 -4.69 3.67 4.01
CA GLY A 223 -4.69 4.47 5.24
C GLY A 223 -4.19 3.67 6.45
N LYS A 224 -3.94 4.38 7.54
CA LYS A 224 -3.63 3.78 8.84
C LYS A 224 -4.37 4.52 9.93
N VAL A 225 -4.94 3.79 10.88
CA VAL A 225 -5.40 4.33 12.16
C VAL A 225 -4.60 3.71 13.29
N PHE A 226 -4.13 4.56 14.20
CA PHE A 226 -3.36 4.19 15.38
C PHE A 226 -4.22 4.44 16.60
N PHE A 227 -4.41 3.42 17.43
CA PHE A 227 -5.07 3.54 18.73
C PHE A 227 -4.06 3.28 19.84
N GLU A 228 -3.98 4.20 20.81
CA GLU A 228 -3.19 4.05 22.03
C GLU A 228 -4.11 3.77 23.22
N PHE A 229 -3.72 2.82 24.07
CA PHE A 229 -4.51 2.39 25.21
C PHE A 229 -3.73 2.46 26.52
N THR A 230 -4.46 2.57 27.62
CA THR A 230 -3.90 2.54 28.98
C THR A 230 -3.30 1.17 29.34
N ASP A 231 -3.79 0.07 28.74
CA ASP A 231 -3.22 -1.27 28.87
C ASP A 231 -3.38 -2.10 27.59
N VAL A 232 -2.60 -3.18 27.47
CA VAL A 232 -2.67 -4.13 26.36
C VAL A 232 -3.77 -5.15 26.64
N PHE A 233 -4.83 -5.15 25.83
CA PHE A 233 -5.94 -6.11 25.94
C PHE A 233 -5.89 -7.25 24.92
N TRP A 234 -5.05 -7.13 23.89
CA TRP A 234 -4.85 -8.12 22.82
C TRP A 234 -3.66 -9.05 23.11
N SER A 235 -3.35 -9.95 22.18
CA SER A 235 -2.20 -10.87 22.29
C SER A 235 -0.88 -10.12 22.51
N LYS A 236 -0.05 -10.63 23.41
CA LYS A 236 1.31 -10.11 23.66
C LYS A 236 2.38 -10.90 22.91
N GLN A 237 1.98 -11.80 22.02
CA GLN A 237 2.87 -12.76 21.35
C GLN A 237 2.78 -12.70 19.82
N ASN A 238 1.66 -12.24 19.26
CA ASN A 238 1.44 -12.22 17.81
C ASN A 238 1.62 -10.82 17.24
N ASP A 239 2.32 -10.73 16.12
CA ASP A 239 2.67 -9.46 15.47
C ASP A 239 1.49 -8.80 14.78
N ASN A 240 0.54 -9.61 14.32
CA ASN A 240 -0.63 -9.15 13.58
C ASN A 240 -1.91 -9.84 14.08
N LEU A 241 -2.99 -9.06 14.11
CA LEU A 241 -4.36 -9.52 14.35
C LEU A 241 -5.13 -9.22 13.05
N VAL A 242 -5.73 -10.22 12.44
CA VAL A 242 -6.41 -10.10 11.15
C VAL A 242 -7.87 -10.44 11.33
N TYR A 243 -8.75 -9.55 10.90
CA TYR A 243 -10.19 -9.76 10.91
C TYR A 243 -10.68 -10.04 9.50
N PHE A 244 -11.44 -11.12 9.34
CA PHE A 244 -12.16 -11.45 8.12
C PHE A 244 -13.65 -11.16 8.31
N PRO A 245 -14.25 -10.35 7.41
CA PRO A 245 -15.66 -10.04 7.48
C PRO A 245 -16.50 -11.25 7.10
N THR A 246 -17.75 -11.26 7.56
CA THR A 246 -18.67 -12.37 7.30
C THR A 246 -19.01 -12.46 5.81
N PRO A 247 -18.85 -13.64 5.19
CA PRO A 247 -19.19 -13.88 3.80
C PRO A 247 -20.64 -13.49 3.48
N ALA A 248 -20.89 -13.02 2.25
CA ALA A 248 -22.24 -12.63 1.82
C ALA A 248 -23.27 -13.78 1.90
N THR A 249 -22.83 -15.05 1.85
CA THR A 249 -23.70 -16.22 2.00
C THR A 249 -24.16 -16.47 3.44
N LEU A 250 -23.55 -15.82 4.43
CA LEU A 250 -23.85 -15.95 5.87
C LEU A 250 -24.36 -14.61 6.45
N ASP A 251 -24.89 -13.74 5.59
CA ASP A 251 -25.13 -12.33 5.92
C ASP A 251 -26.36 -12.08 6.80
N GLU A 252 -27.38 -12.93 6.73
CA GLU A 252 -28.73 -12.66 7.27
C GLU A 252 -28.73 -12.17 8.74
N ASP A 253 -27.94 -12.81 9.59
CA ASP A 253 -27.84 -12.52 11.03
C ASP A 253 -26.49 -11.92 11.45
N SER A 254 -25.67 -11.45 10.49
CA SER A 254 -24.32 -10.97 10.79
C SER A 254 -24.31 -9.66 11.58
N GLU A 255 -23.38 -9.55 12.53
CA GLU A 255 -23.15 -8.33 13.32
C GLU A 255 -22.68 -7.16 12.45
N LYS A 256 -22.14 -7.40 11.25
CA LYS A 256 -21.78 -6.32 10.31
C LYS A 256 -22.97 -5.50 9.83
N ASN A 257 -24.19 -6.07 9.87
CA ASN A 257 -25.43 -5.35 9.57
C ASN A 257 -25.77 -4.29 10.63
N LYS A 258 -25.23 -4.44 11.84
CA LYS A 258 -25.35 -3.47 12.94
C LYS A 258 -24.12 -2.56 13.01
N TYR A 259 -22.94 -3.11 12.75
CA TYR A 259 -21.65 -2.42 12.90
C TYR A 259 -20.90 -2.37 11.56
N PRO A 260 -20.94 -1.25 10.84
CA PRO A 260 -20.33 -1.12 9.51
C PRO A 260 -18.85 -1.50 9.44
N VAL A 261 -18.08 -1.26 10.51
CA VAL A 261 -16.67 -1.65 10.62
C VAL A 261 -16.47 -3.14 10.30
N LEU A 262 -17.38 -4.01 10.72
CA LEU A 262 -17.27 -5.46 10.54
C LEU A 262 -17.54 -5.92 9.08
N SER A 263 -17.81 -5.01 8.15
CA SER A 263 -17.96 -5.31 6.72
C SER A 263 -16.62 -5.39 5.96
N TYR A 264 -15.53 -4.97 6.59
CA TYR A 264 -14.22 -4.83 5.96
C TYR A 264 -13.20 -5.80 6.54
N SER A 265 -12.23 -6.19 5.72
CA SER A 265 -11.05 -6.92 6.15
C SER A 265 -10.05 -5.94 6.79
N PHE A 266 -9.48 -6.32 7.93
CA PHE A 266 -8.47 -5.49 8.61
C PHE A 266 -7.25 -6.30 9.00
N THR A 267 -6.09 -5.71 8.79
CA THR A 267 -4.83 -6.15 9.39
C THR A 267 -4.43 -5.13 10.45
N ALA A 268 -4.38 -5.53 11.70
CA ALA A 268 -3.92 -4.73 12.83
C ALA A 268 -2.52 -5.17 13.27
N THR A 269 -1.55 -4.29 13.07
CA THR A 269 -0.17 -4.48 13.51
C THR A 269 -0.05 -4.18 15.00
N ASN A 270 0.49 -5.15 15.73
CA ASN A 270 0.71 -5.11 17.17
C ASN A 270 2.02 -4.37 17.50
N LEU A 271 1.93 -3.08 17.83
CA LEU A 271 3.12 -2.30 18.15
C LEU A 271 3.71 -2.63 19.53
N TRP A 272 2.99 -3.38 20.37
CA TRP A 272 3.51 -3.82 21.67
C TRP A 272 4.68 -4.79 21.51
N VAL A 273 4.55 -5.82 20.68
CA VAL A 273 5.63 -6.79 20.47
C VAL A 273 6.82 -6.15 19.74
N MET A 274 6.54 -5.20 18.85
CA MET A 274 7.57 -4.54 18.03
C MET A 274 8.33 -3.47 18.83
N THR A 275 7.67 -2.71 19.70
CA THR A 275 8.23 -1.49 20.31
C THR A 275 7.99 -1.34 21.81
N GLY A 276 7.15 -2.18 22.43
CA GLY A 276 6.67 -2.02 23.80
C GLY A 276 5.57 -0.95 23.96
N ALA A 277 5.13 -0.33 22.87
CA ALA A 277 4.04 0.64 22.91
C ALA A 277 2.68 -0.05 23.03
N LYS A 278 1.79 0.47 23.88
CA LYS A 278 0.41 -0.02 24.04
C LYS A 278 -0.48 0.48 22.89
N LYS A 279 -0.09 0.14 21.66
CA LYS A 279 -0.68 0.67 20.43
C LYS A 279 -1.00 -0.42 19.43
N LEU A 280 -2.12 -0.26 18.74
CA LEU A 280 -2.46 -0.99 17.52
C LEU A 280 -2.40 -0.03 16.33
N CYS A 281 -1.88 -0.50 15.21
CA CYS A 281 -1.96 0.18 13.91
C CYS A 281 -2.83 -0.65 12.98
N ILE A 282 -4.05 -0.19 12.70
CA ILE A 282 -4.99 -0.87 11.81
C ILE A 282 -4.83 -0.28 10.40
N LEU A 283 -4.56 -1.14 9.43
CA LEU A 283 -4.45 -0.78 8.02
C LEU A 283 -5.83 -0.63 7.39
N LEU A 284 -6.01 0.40 6.58
CA LEU A 284 -7.29 0.77 5.98
C LEU A 284 -7.19 0.69 4.46
N SER A 285 -7.94 -0.23 3.84
CA SER A 285 -8.07 -0.33 2.39
C SER A 285 -9.36 0.35 1.90
N PRO A 286 -9.51 0.60 0.58
CA PRO A 286 -10.77 1.05 0.03
C PRO A 286 -11.89 0.02 0.24
N PRO A 287 -13.14 0.47 0.45
CA PRO A 287 -13.56 1.87 0.49
C PRO A 287 -13.47 2.53 1.88
N VAL A 288 -13.28 1.76 2.97
CA VAL A 288 -13.39 2.26 4.35
C VAL A 288 -12.38 3.37 4.68
N VAL A 289 -11.20 3.36 4.03
CA VAL A 289 -10.20 4.42 4.18
C VAL A 289 -10.75 5.84 4.02
N TYR A 290 -11.65 6.08 3.05
CA TYR A 290 -12.19 7.42 2.79
C TYR A 290 -13.08 7.92 3.93
N GLU A 291 -13.91 7.03 4.48
CA GLU A 291 -14.76 7.31 5.63
C GLU A 291 -13.89 7.59 6.87
N ILE A 292 -12.91 6.74 7.16
CA ILE A 292 -12.09 6.86 8.37
C ILE A 292 -11.15 8.07 8.32
N GLU A 293 -10.55 8.39 7.18
CA GLU A 293 -9.75 9.62 7.06
C GLU A 293 -10.63 10.89 7.22
N SER A 294 -11.94 10.81 6.95
CA SER A 294 -12.91 11.91 7.21
C SER A 294 -13.12 12.18 8.70
N MET A 295 -12.99 11.15 9.56
CA MET A 295 -13.15 11.23 11.02
C MET A 295 -11.86 11.67 11.75
N SER A 296 -10.80 12.03 11.03
CA SER A 296 -9.47 12.37 11.59
C SER A 296 -9.42 13.42 12.70
N GLY A 297 -10.42 14.30 12.78
CA GLY A 297 -10.52 15.34 13.81
C GLY A 297 -11.19 14.90 15.11
N ASN A 298 -11.71 13.68 15.20
CA ASN A 298 -12.53 13.23 16.32
C ASN A 298 -12.11 11.81 16.80
N PRO A 299 -11.15 11.72 17.74
CA PRO A 299 -10.68 10.44 18.29
C PRO A 299 -11.78 9.59 18.94
N ASP A 300 -12.77 10.19 19.58
CA ASP A 300 -13.85 9.46 20.26
C ASP A 300 -14.82 8.82 19.25
N GLU A 301 -15.12 9.51 18.15
CA GLU A 301 -15.91 8.97 17.03
C GLU A 301 -15.16 7.85 16.31
N LEU A 302 -13.86 8.03 16.06
CA LEU A 302 -12.99 6.97 15.53
C LEU A 302 -13.01 5.74 16.44
N PHE A 303 -12.87 5.92 17.75
CA PHE A 303 -12.92 4.81 18.70
C PHE A 303 -14.27 4.11 18.68
N ALA A 304 -15.38 4.86 18.73
CA ALA A 304 -16.72 4.28 18.70
C ALA A 304 -16.99 3.48 17.41
N TYR A 305 -16.48 3.93 16.26
CA TYR A 305 -16.58 3.17 15.00
C TYR A 305 -15.83 1.83 15.08
N PHE A 306 -14.62 1.83 15.65
CA PHE A 306 -13.76 0.65 15.73
C PHE A 306 -14.02 -0.23 16.96
N GLU A 307 -14.80 0.21 17.93
CA GLU A 307 -15.07 -0.49 19.18
C GLU A 307 -15.55 -1.95 18.96
N PRO A 308 -16.51 -2.25 18.06
CA PRO A 308 -16.93 -3.62 17.80
C PRO A 308 -15.80 -4.54 17.33
N LEU A 309 -14.90 -4.03 16.50
CA LEU A 309 -13.72 -4.76 16.03
C LEU A 309 -12.71 -4.97 17.17
N LEU A 310 -12.44 -3.92 17.95
CA LEU A 310 -11.50 -3.98 19.07
C LEU A 310 -11.98 -4.96 20.16
N GLU A 311 -13.28 -5.05 20.40
CA GLU A 311 -13.87 -6.02 21.34
C GLU A 311 -13.58 -7.48 20.95
N LEU A 312 -13.49 -7.79 19.66
CA LEU A 312 -13.12 -9.13 19.14
C LEU A 312 -11.65 -9.47 19.43
N PHE A 313 -10.77 -8.47 19.48
CA PHE A 313 -9.33 -8.67 19.70
C PHE A 313 -8.93 -8.89 21.16
N ARG A 314 -9.89 -8.89 22.10
CA ARG A 314 -9.62 -9.15 23.51
C ARG A 314 -9.09 -10.56 23.75
N SER A 315 -7.92 -10.63 24.39
CA SER A 315 -7.38 -11.87 24.96
C SER A 315 -8.18 -12.36 26.17
N GLU A 316 -8.88 -11.46 26.85
CA GLU A 316 -9.76 -11.75 28.00
C GLU A 316 -11.17 -11.20 27.71
N PRO A 317 -12.05 -11.96 27.03
CA PRO A 317 -13.34 -11.47 26.52
C PRO A 317 -14.31 -10.97 27.59
N TYR A 318 -14.09 -11.31 28.86
CA TYR A 318 -14.92 -10.91 29.99
C TYR A 318 -14.51 -9.56 30.60
N LYS A 319 -13.38 -8.98 30.18
CA LYS A 319 -12.94 -7.64 30.62
C LYS A 319 -13.35 -6.59 29.60
N SER A 320 -13.78 -5.42 30.07
CA SER A 320 -14.01 -4.27 29.19
C SER A 320 -12.72 -3.82 28.51
N LEU A 321 -12.83 -3.15 27.36
CA LEU A 321 -11.68 -2.49 26.75
C LEU A 321 -11.05 -1.48 27.74
N PRO A 322 -9.71 -1.41 27.81
CA PRO A 322 -9.01 -0.35 28.52
C PRO A 322 -9.36 1.02 27.91
N LYS A 323 -9.21 2.08 28.70
CA LYS A 323 -9.42 3.44 28.22
C LYS A 323 -8.48 3.75 27.04
N MET A 324 -9.05 4.24 25.93
CA MET A 324 -8.30 4.84 24.82
C MET A 324 -7.65 6.16 25.30
N VAL A 325 -6.36 6.30 25.02
CA VAL A 325 -5.54 7.47 25.35
C VAL A 325 -5.54 8.46 24.18
N ASP A 326 -5.34 7.97 22.96
CA ASP A 326 -5.23 8.77 21.74
C ASP A 326 -5.61 7.91 20.53
N ALA A 327 -6.10 8.56 19.48
CA ALA A 327 -6.31 7.96 18.17
C ALA A 327 -5.84 8.91 17.07
N LYS A 328 -5.10 8.38 16.09
CA LYS A 328 -4.61 9.15 14.94
C LYS A 328 -4.81 8.39 13.66
N VAL A 329 -5.21 9.08 12.61
CA VAL A 329 -5.36 8.51 11.27
C VAL A 329 -4.50 9.26 10.26
N THR A 330 -4.05 8.58 9.22
CA THR A 330 -3.43 9.20 8.05
C THR A 330 -4.43 10.05 7.25
N SER A 331 -3.96 10.75 6.21
CA SER A 331 -4.82 11.53 5.31
C SER A 331 -4.30 11.50 3.87
N TRP A 332 -3.79 10.35 3.42
CA TRP A 332 -3.17 10.22 2.10
C TRP A 332 -4.18 10.46 0.97
N THR A 333 -5.45 10.13 1.18
CA THR A 333 -6.52 10.41 0.20
C THR A 333 -6.76 11.91 -0.02
N LYS A 334 -6.30 12.74 0.91
CA LYS A 334 -6.48 14.20 0.88
C LYS A 334 -5.20 14.95 0.52
N ASP A 335 -4.06 14.25 0.48
CA ASP A 335 -2.78 14.85 0.12
C ASP A 335 -2.64 14.93 -1.40
N GLU A 336 -2.72 16.16 -1.86
CA GLU A 336 -2.71 16.51 -3.27
C GLU A 336 -1.34 16.29 -3.94
N PHE A 337 -0.26 16.25 -3.14
CA PHE A 337 1.12 16.00 -3.58
C PHE A 337 1.49 14.52 -3.47
N ALA A 338 0.75 13.75 -2.68
CA ALA A 338 0.75 12.29 -2.76
C ALA A 338 -0.07 11.77 -3.96
N GLY A 339 -0.82 12.65 -4.64
CA GLY A 339 -1.71 12.27 -5.74
C GLY A 339 -3.01 11.62 -5.26
N ASN A 340 -3.42 11.89 -4.01
CA ASN A 340 -4.62 11.34 -3.39
C ASN A 340 -4.63 9.80 -3.30
N GLY A 341 -3.43 9.20 -3.25
CA GLY A 341 -3.20 7.77 -3.14
C GLY A 341 -1.92 7.48 -2.38
N THR A 342 -1.42 6.25 -2.48
CA THR A 342 -0.26 5.81 -1.68
C THR A 342 0.88 5.25 -2.52
N TYR A 343 0.65 4.19 -3.28
CA TYR A 343 1.70 3.52 -4.05
C TYR A 343 1.12 2.78 -5.26
N SER A 344 1.91 2.58 -6.30
CA SER A 344 1.46 1.89 -7.52
C SER A 344 1.06 0.45 -7.27
N SER A 345 0.04 0.03 -8.01
CA SER A 345 -0.59 -1.28 -7.97
C SER A 345 -1.18 -1.59 -9.35
N ALA A 346 -1.80 -2.75 -9.53
CA ALA A 346 -2.37 -3.17 -10.81
C ALA A 346 -3.83 -3.55 -10.62
N LYS A 347 -4.71 -2.77 -11.25
CA LYS A 347 -6.13 -3.09 -11.38
C LYS A 347 -6.35 -3.98 -12.58
N VAL A 348 -7.50 -4.66 -12.63
CA VAL A 348 -7.89 -5.47 -13.79
C VAL A 348 -7.73 -4.66 -15.08
N GLY A 349 -6.96 -5.21 -16.03
CA GLY A 349 -6.67 -4.59 -17.32
C GLY A 349 -5.45 -3.67 -17.35
N ASP A 350 -4.80 -3.38 -16.21
CA ASP A 350 -3.49 -2.72 -16.21
C ASP A 350 -2.41 -3.60 -16.86
N ASP A 351 -1.32 -2.96 -17.27
CA ASP A 351 -0.07 -3.65 -17.61
C ASP A 351 1.12 -2.70 -17.35
N PRO A 352 1.68 -2.71 -16.12
CA PRO A 352 2.79 -1.84 -15.75
C PRO A 352 4.06 -2.05 -16.58
N ARG A 353 4.20 -3.20 -17.24
CA ARG A 353 5.35 -3.50 -18.10
C ARG A 353 5.45 -2.55 -19.29
N ILE A 354 4.30 -2.08 -19.78
CA ILE A 354 4.24 -1.09 -20.87
C ILE A 354 4.97 0.20 -20.46
N LEU A 355 4.80 0.64 -19.20
CA LEU A 355 5.53 1.80 -18.69
C LEU A 355 7.03 1.52 -18.61
N TRP A 356 7.43 0.38 -18.06
CA TRP A 356 8.84 0.05 -17.89
C TRP A 356 9.58 -0.12 -19.23
N ASP A 357 8.92 -0.69 -20.24
CA ASP A 357 9.48 -0.80 -21.59
C ASP A 357 9.56 0.57 -22.28
N ALA A 358 8.57 1.43 -22.07
CA ALA A 358 8.59 2.80 -22.59
C ALA A 358 9.70 3.66 -21.97
N LEU A 359 9.92 3.55 -20.67
CA LEU A 359 11.00 4.25 -19.97
C LEU A 359 12.38 3.80 -20.47
N GLU A 360 12.58 2.49 -20.65
CA GLU A 360 13.84 1.96 -21.21
C GLU A 360 14.05 2.42 -22.66
N ALA A 361 13.00 2.41 -23.49
CA ALA A 361 13.09 2.83 -24.89
C ALA A 361 13.39 4.33 -25.06
N GLU A 362 13.03 5.16 -24.08
CA GLU A 362 13.18 6.63 -24.11
C GLU A 362 14.26 7.13 -23.13
N LYS A 363 15.18 6.24 -22.68
CA LYS A 363 16.21 6.56 -21.67
C LYS A 363 17.23 7.63 -22.06
N ASP A 364 17.35 7.92 -23.35
CA ASP A 364 18.29 8.93 -23.89
C ASP A 364 17.70 10.35 -23.91
N LEU A 365 16.44 10.52 -23.46
CA LEU A 365 15.80 11.83 -23.35
C LEU A 365 16.34 12.63 -22.16
N ARG A 366 16.28 13.97 -22.29
CA ARG A 366 16.61 14.91 -21.20
C ARG A 366 15.50 15.06 -20.17
N LEU A 367 14.31 14.51 -20.44
CA LEU A 367 13.20 14.39 -19.51
C LEU A 367 13.05 12.91 -19.14
N GLN A 368 13.30 12.59 -17.88
CA GLN A 368 13.24 11.23 -17.33
C GLN A 368 12.28 11.15 -16.15
N PHE A 369 11.88 9.93 -15.79
CA PHE A 369 10.98 9.66 -14.66
C PHE A 369 11.63 8.64 -13.71
N ALA A 370 11.41 8.84 -12.42
CA ALA A 370 11.81 7.88 -11.40
C ALA A 370 10.78 7.87 -10.26
N GLY A 371 10.86 6.86 -9.40
CA GLY A 371 9.87 6.60 -8.35
C GLY A 371 9.44 5.14 -8.37
N GLU A 372 8.67 4.72 -7.36
CA GLU A 372 8.31 3.30 -7.19
C GLU A 372 7.54 2.74 -8.41
N HIS A 373 6.71 3.57 -9.06
CA HIS A 373 5.95 3.22 -10.27
C HIS A 373 6.83 3.00 -11.51
N CYS A 374 8.06 3.52 -11.52
CA CYS A 374 9.01 3.35 -12.63
C CYS A 374 9.86 2.08 -12.50
N SER A 375 9.85 1.45 -11.32
CA SER A 375 10.72 0.31 -11.03
C SER A 375 10.05 -1.02 -11.36
N ARG A 376 10.80 -1.92 -12.02
CA ARG A 376 10.40 -3.31 -12.29
C ARG A 376 10.48 -4.19 -11.03
N THR A 377 11.30 -3.79 -10.06
CA THR A 377 11.57 -4.56 -8.84
C THR A 377 11.27 -3.70 -7.63
N GLY A 378 10.42 -4.19 -6.72
CA GLY A 378 10.01 -3.38 -5.58
C GLY A 378 9.05 -2.25 -5.95
N THR A 379 8.27 -2.42 -7.03
CA THR A 379 7.10 -1.58 -7.32
C THR A 379 6.23 -1.49 -6.06
N GLY A 380 5.68 -0.32 -5.78
CA GLY A 380 4.92 -0.07 -4.56
C GLY A 380 5.77 0.22 -3.31
N CYS A 381 7.10 0.06 -3.38
CA CYS A 381 7.97 0.09 -2.19
C CYS A 381 9.01 1.22 -2.20
N VAL A 382 9.41 1.65 -1.00
CA VAL A 382 10.48 2.65 -0.80
C VAL A 382 11.79 2.27 -1.49
N HIS A 383 12.12 0.98 -1.55
CA HIS A 383 13.35 0.53 -2.19
C HIS A 383 13.26 0.55 -3.72
N GLY A 384 12.09 0.26 -4.30
CA GLY A 384 11.85 0.46 -5.74
C GLY A 384 11.95 1.92 -6.14
N ALA A 385 11.54 2.86 -5.27
CA ALA A 385 11.75 4.29 -5.50
C ALA A 385 13.22 4.75 -5.41
N SER A 386 14.12 3.91 -4.88
CA SER A 386 15.54 4.25 -4.66
C SER A 386 16.51 3.65 -5.68
N ILE A 387 16.03 2.74 -6.52
CA ILE A 387 16.77 2.05 -7.59
C ILE A 387 16.43 2.76 -8.89
#